data_AF-A0A4R4EA95-F1
#
_entry.id   AF-A0A4R4EA95-F1
#
_cell.length_a   1.000
_cell.length_b   1.000
_cell.length_c   1.000
_cell.angle_alpha   90.00
_cell.angle_beta   90.00
_cell.angle_gamma   90.00
#
_symmetry.space_group_name_H-M   'P 1'
#
loop_
_entity.id
_entity.type
_entity.pdbx_description
1 polymer ?
#
loop_
_entity_poly.entity_id
_entity_poly.type
_entity_poly.pdbx_seq_one_letter_code
_entity_poly.pdbx_strand_id
1 'polypeptide(L)'
;MPSKPKRPCSIPGCRELTTERYCDGHKHLANQRYASKEYQYLYGRRWAKYSKQFIIQHPLCMCDECKQAVIPLPSEVTDHIVPHKGDITLFWDPRNHQALNKQCHDRKTAKEDGGFGR
;
A
#
# COMPACT_ATOMS: atom_id res chain seq x y z
N MET A 1 -42.51 4.04 -0.23
CA MET A 1 -41.56 3.10 -0.88
C MET A 1 -41.06 2.12 0.18
N PRO A 2 -41.02 0.80 -0.07
CA PRO A 2 -40.55 -0.15 0.92
C PRO A 2 -39.04 0.03 1.18
N SER A 3 -38.67 0.13 2.45
CA SER A 3 -37.25 0.21 2.86
C SER A 3 -36.57 -1.14 2.71
N LYS A 4 -35.28 -1.12 2.37
CA LYS A 4 -34.45 -2.33 2.25
C LYS A 4 -34.47 -3.13 3.56
N PRO A 5 -34.76 -4.43 3.54
CA PRO A 5 -34.77 -5.26 4.76
C PRO A 5 -33.37 -5.36 5.36
N LYS A 6 -33.30 -5.42 6.70
CA LYS A 6 -32.03 -5.60 7.41
C LYS A 6 -31.52 -7.03 7.24
N ARG A 7 -30.20 -7.19 7.15
CA ARG A 7 -29.49 -8.47 7.04
C ARG A 7 -28.37 -8.58 8.08
N PRO A 8 -27.93 -9.79 8.46
CA PRO A 8 -26.81 -9.97 9.37
C PRO A 8 -25.51 -9.33 8.85
N CYS A 9 -24.71 -8.81 9.77
CA CYS A 9 -23.34 -8.35 9.48
C CYS A 9 -22.49 -9.49 8.89
N SER A 10 -21.62 -9.18 7.92
CA SER A 10 -20.75 -10.19 7.26
C SER A 10 -19.55 -10.65 8.09
N ILE A 11 -19.39 -10.19 9.35
CA ILE A 11 -18.32 -10.64 10.24
C ILE A 11 -18.75 -11.93 10.95
N PRO A 12 -17.97 -13.03 10.85
CA PRO A 12 -18.25 -14.25 11.58
C PRO A 12 -18.43 -13.98 13.07
N GLY A 13 -19.55 -14.42 13.65
CA GLY A 13 -19.87 -14.22 15.06
C GLY A 13 -20.55 -12.88 15.42
N CYS A 14 -20.67 -11.93 14.49
CA CYS A 14 -21.41 -10.70 14.73
C CYS A 14 -22.91 -10.92 14.53
N ARG A 15 -23.72 -10.59 15.56
CA ARG A 15 -25.18 -10.77 15.55
C ARG A 15 -25.97 -9.52 15.13
N GLU A 16 -25.28 -8.44 14.82
CA GLU A 16 -25.89 -7.14 14.52
C GLU A 16 -26.53 -7.12 13.12
N LEU A 17 -27.70 -6.46 13.01
CA LEU A 17 -28.44 -6.34 11.76
C LEU A 17 -28.17 -4.98 11.09
N THR A 18 -27.81 -5.02 9.82
CA THR A 18 -27.45 -3.85 9.02
C THR A 18 -28.18 -3.84 7.67
N THR A 19 -28.38 -2.67 7.08
CA THR A 19 -28.83 -2.53 5.68
C THR A 19 -27.67 -2.63 4.69
N GLU A 20 -26.43 -2.55 5.20
CA GLU A 20 -25.16 -2.58 4.47
C GLU A 20 -24.43 -3.92 4.60
N ARG A 21 -23.17 -4.02 4.18
CA ARG A 21 -22.35 -5.25 4.30
C ARG A 21 -21.90 -5.52 5.74
N TYR A 22 -21.59 -4.46 6.47
CA TYR A 22 -21.11 -4.48 7.86
C TYR A 22 -21.99 -3.59 8.73
N CYS A 23 -22.12 -3.92 10.02
CA CYS A 23 -22.78 -3.04 11.00
C CYS A 23 -21.92 -1.83 11.35
N ASP A 24 -22.47 -0.85 12.07
CA ASP A 24 -21.75 0.38 12.43
C ASP A 24 -20.41 0.11 13.13
N GLY A 25 -20.35 -0.89 14.03
CA GLY A 25 -19.11 -1.31 14.68
C GLY A 25 -18.05 -1.92 13.75
N HIS A 26 -18.45 -2.38 12.56
CA HIS A 26 -17.56 -3.03 11.58
C HIS A 26 -17.46 -2.25 10.26
N LYS A 27 -18.03 -1.05 10.17
CA LYS A 27 -17.97 -0.20 8.95
C LYS A 27 -16.53 0.07 8.52
N HIS A 28 -15.60 0.19 9.46
CA HIS A 28 -14.17 0.40 9.19
C HIS A 28 -13.55 -0.73 8.33
N LEU A 29 -14.05 -1.97 8.42
CA LEU A 29 -13.58 -3.12 7.63
C LEU A 29 -14.00 -3.03 6.16
N ALA A 30 -15.03 -2.22 5.84
CA ALA A 30 -15.41 -1.96 4.45
C ALA A 30 -14.31 -1.18 3.69
N ASN A 31 -13.58 -0.32 4.40
CA ASN A 31 -12.59 0.59 3.81
C ASN A 31 -11.19 -0.02 3.74
N GLN A 32 -10.93 -1.15 4.41
CA GLN A 32 -9.60 -1.79 4.46
C GLN A 32 -9.19 -2.52 3.16
N ARG A 33 -10.01 -2.52 2.10
CA ARG A 33 -9.79 -3.37 0.91
C ARG A 33 -9.78 -2.65 -0.44
N TYR A 34 -9.49 -1.36 -0.48
CA TYR A 34 -9.23 -0.68 -1.74
C TYR A 34 -7.90 0.07 -1.68
N ALA A 35 -6.79 -0.68 -1.80
CA ALA A 35 -5.66 -0.12 -2.56
C ALA A 35 -6.27 0.38 -3.87
N SER A 36 -6.13 1.67 -4.16
CA SER A 36 -6.86 2.33 -5.24
C SER A 36 -6.71 1.53 -6.54
N LYS A 37 -7.82 0.93 -7.00
CA LYS A 37 -7.85 0.18 -8.27
C LYS A 37 -7.45 1.04 -9.47
N GLU A 38 -7.45 2.35 -9.28
CA GLU A 38 -7.28 3.38 -10.29
C GLU A 38 -5.98 3.25 -11.08
N TYR A 39 -4.88 2.83 -10.44
CA TYR A 39 -3.55 2.77 -11.07
C TYR A 39 -2.88 1.40 -11.04
N GLN A 40 -3.59 0.33 -10.62
CA GLN A 40 -3.03 -1.03 -10.55
C GLN A 40 -2.52 -1.54 -11.90
N TYR A 41 -3.08 -1.05 -13.02
CA TYR A 41 -2.65 -1.42 -14.36
C TYR A 41 -1.18 -1.05 -14.66
N LEU A 42 -0.61 -0.06 -13.94
CA LEU A 42 0.80 0.32 -14.05
C LEU A 42 1.74 -0.73 -13.43
N TYR A 43 1.26 -1.45 -12.40
CA TYR A 43 2.01 -2.46 -11.64
C TYR A 43 1.98 -3.86 -12.30
N GLY A 44 2.25 -3.92 -13.61
CA GLY A 44 2.23 -5.16 -14.40
C GLY A 44 3.57 -5.90 -14.49
N ARG A 45 3.66 -6.85 -15.45
CA ARG A 45 4.89 -7.63 -15.71
C ARG A 45 6.13 -6.77 -16.00
N ARG A 46 5.93 -5.64 -16.70
CA ARG A 46 7.01 -4.69 -17.00
C ARG A 46 7.61 -4.10 -15.72
N TRP A 47 6.75 -3.68 -14.80
CA TRP A 47 7.17 -3.18 -13.49
C TRP A 47 7.88 -4.26 -12.68
N ALA A 48 7.32 -5.47 -12.63
CA ALA A 48 7.95 -6.59 -11.90
C ALA A 48 9.36 -6.93 -12.41
N LYS A 49 9.57 -6.91 -13.74
CA LYS A 49 10.90 -7.11 -14.33
C LYS A 49 11.86 -5.97 -13.97
N TYR A 50 11.40 -4.72 -14.11
CA TYR A 50 12.18 -3.54 -13.77
C TYR A 50 12.58 -3.53 -12.29
N SER A 51 11.62 -3.72 -11.39
CA SER A 51 11.82 -3.73 -9.94
C SER A 51 12.86 -4.79 -9.52
N LYS A 52 12.80 -6.00 -10.09
CA LYS A 52 13.83 -7.03 -9.84
C LYS A 52 15.22 -6.58 -10.27
N GLN A 53 15.35 -5.99 -11.46
CA GLN A 53 16.65 -5.48 -11.94
C GLN A 53 17.15 -4.32 -11.08
N PHE A 54 16.25 -3.43 -10.67
CA PHE A 54 16.57 -2.29 -9.82
C PHE A 54 17.12 -2.76 -8.47
N ILE A 55 16.48 -3.75 -7.83
CA ILE A 55 16.96 -4.34 -6.56
C ILE A 55 18.33 -5.01 -6.70
N ILE A 56 18.59 -5.70 -7.82
CA ILE A 56 19.92 -6.28 -8.08
C ILE A 56 20.99 -5.19 -8.20
N GLN A 57 20.67 -4.06 -8.84
CA GLN A 57 21.59 -2.92 -8.99
C GLN A 57 21.75 -2.12 -7.69
N HIS A 58 20.76 -2.19 -6.80
CA HIS A 58 20.68 -1.44 -5.57
C HIS A 58 20.44 -2.36 -4.37
N PRO A 59 21.41 -3.24 -4.01
CA PRO A 59 21.19 -4.34 -3.07
C PRO A 59 20.97 -3.90 -1.62
N LEU A 60 21.17 -2.61 -1.30
CA LEU A 60 21.07 -2.07 0.05
C LEU A 60 19.92 -1.06 0.15
N CYS A 61 19.29 -1.02 1.32
CA CYS A 61 18.21 -0.10 1.62
C CYS A 61 18.69 1.36 1.57
N MET A 62 17.95 2.20 0.85
CA MET A 62 18.27 3.60 0.57
C MET A 62 17.56 4.60 1.49
N CYS A 63 16.82 4.14 2.51
CA CYS A 63 16.26 5.06 3.50
C CYS A 63 17.40 5.74 4.30
N ASP A 64 17.14 6.94 4.82
CA ASP A 64 18.17 7.74 5.50
C ASP A 64 18.79 7.02 6.70
N GLU A 65 17.98 6.26 7.44
CA GLU A 65 18.45 5.50 8.60
C GLU A 65 19.39 4.36 8.20
N CYS A 66 19.07 3.61 7.14
CA CYS A 66 19.96 2.55 6.66
C CYS A 66 21.22 3.10 6.00
N LYS A 67 21.15 4.27 5.36
CA LYS A 67 22.33 4.96 4.80
C LYS A 67 23.30 5.41 5.88
N GLN A 68 22.81 5.78 7.06
CA GLN A 68 23.62 6.20 8.20
C GLN A 68 24.06 5.03 9.10
N ALA A 69 23.43 3.87 8.96
CA ALA A 69 23.78 2.69 9.72
C ALA A 69 25.15 2.15 9.30
N VAL A 70 25.92 1.65 10.29
CA VAL A 70 27.20 0.97 10.04
C VAL A 70 27.02 -0.26 9.15
N ILE A 71 25.86 -0.93 9.26
CA ILE A 71 25.49 -2.09 8.44
C ILE A 71 24.11 -1.83 7.84
N PRO A 72 24.04 -1.37 6.57
CA PRO A 72 22.78 -1.19 5.87
C PRO A 72 22.06 -2.53 5.66
N LEU A 73 20.74 -2.53 5.82
CA LEU A 73 19.91 -3.70 5.56
C LEU A 73 19.78 -3.97 4.05
N PRO A 74 19.62 -5.24 3.63
CA PRO A 74 19.40 -5.57 2.23
C PRO A 74 18.07 -5.00 1.73
N SER A 75 18.04 -4.54 0.48
CA SER A 75 16.81 -4.10 -0.17
C SER A 75 15.97 -5.29 -0.65
N GLU A 76 14.65 -5.17 -0.59
CA GLU A 76 13.69 -6.19 -1.02
C GLU A 76 12.65 -5.66 -2.00
N VAL A 77 12.35 -4.36 -1.94
CA VAL A 77 11.27 -3.73 -2.70
C VAL A 77 11.71 -2.42 -3.33
N THR A 78 11.26 -2.18 -4.57
CA THR A 78 11.40 -0.88 -5.23
C THR A 78 10.19 -0.04 -4.91
N ASP A 79 10.42 1.15 -4.36
CA ASP A 79 9.41 2.10 -3.90
C ASP A 79 9.48 3.42 -4.69
N HIS A 80 8.34 4.09 -4.82
CA HIS A 80 8.27 5.44 -5.39
C HIS A 80 8.54 6.49 -4.30
N ILE A 81 9.56 7.33 -4.47
CA ILE A 81 9.91 8.40 -3.52
C ILE A 81 8.75 9.38 -3.37
N VAL A 82 8.21 9.84 -4.50
CA VAL A 82 7.01 10.66 -4.61
C VAL A 82 5.87 9.79 -5.14
N PRO A 83 4.71 9.74 -4.44
CA PRO A 83 3.55 9.00 -4.92
C PRO A 83 3.10 9.49 -6.31
N HIS A 84 3.07 8.58 -7.27
CA HIS A 84 2.82 8.94 -8.68
C HIS A 84 1.39 9.40 -8.96
N LYS A 85 0.39 9.02 -8.14
CA LYS A 85 -1.03 9.42 -8.27
C LYS A 85 -1.60 9.31 -9.70
N GLY A 86 -1.18 8.28 -10.44
CA GLY A 86 -1.59 8.04 -11.82
C GLY A 86 -0.74 8.71 -12.91
N ASP A 87 0.21 9.57 -12.56
CA ASP A 87 1.17 10.13 -13.52
C ASP A 87 2.12 9.04 -14.02
N ILE A 88 2.01 8.72 -15.30
CA ILE A 88 2.80 7.65 -15.95
C ILE A 88 4.26 8.06 -16.10
N THR A 89 4.55 9.32 -16.36
CA THR A 89 5.92 9.81 -16.49
C THR A 89 6.63 9.72 -15.15
N LEU A 90 5.96 10.16 -14.08
CA LEU A 90 6.50 10.08 -12.72
C LEU A 90 6.60 8.63 -12.22
N PHE A 91 5.70 7.73 -12.65
CA PHE A 91 5.75 6.30 -12.34
C PHE A 91 6.99 5.61 -12.93
N TRP A 92 7.44 6.05 -14.11
CA TRP A 92 8.59 5.45 -14.81
C TRP A 92 9.89 6.26 -14.65
N ASP A 93 9.88 7.40 -13.96
CA ASP A 93 11.09 8.19 -13.71
C ASP A 93 12.05 7.41 -12.78
N PRO A 94 13.24 7.00 -13.27
CA PRO A 94 14.20 6.27 -12.45
C PRO A 94 14.65 7.06 -11.21
N ARG A 95 14.62 8.39 -11.26
CA ARG A 95 14.98 9.27 -10.14
C ARG A 95 13.91 9.27 -9.05
N ASN A 96 12.71 8.79 -9.36
CA ASN A 96 11.62 8.64 -8.41
C ASN A 96 11.60 7.24 -7.76
N HIS A 97 12.61 6.39 -7.99
CA HIS A 97 12.68 5.06 -7.40
C HIS A 97 13.75 4.97 -6.32
N GLN A 98 13.42 4.24 -5.25
CA GLN A 98 14.35 3.90 -4.19
C GLN A 98 14.22 2.43 -3.79
N ALA A 99 15.34 1.80 -3.48
CA ALA A 99 15.39 0.41 -3.02
C ALA A 99 15.25 0.41 -1.50
N LEU A 100 14.25 -0.28 -0.95
CA LEU A 100 13.99 -0.34 0.47
C LEU A 100 13.96 -1.79 0.97
N ASN A 101 14.37 -2.01 2.22
CA ASN A 101 14.00 -3.23 2.93
C ASN A 101 12.50 -3.19 3.27
N LYS A 102 11.90 -4.36 3.55
CA LYS A 102 10.46 -4.46 3.76
C LYS A 102 9.97 -3.63 4.96
N GLN A 103 10.72 -3.61 6.05
CA GLN A 103 10.34 -2.87 7.27
C GLN A 103 10.33 -1.35 7.03
N CYS A 104 11.34 -0.83 6.32
CA CYS A 104 11.45 0.59 6.01
C CYS A 104 10.37 1.03 5.02
N HIS A 105 10.06 0.20 4.03
CA HIS A 105 8.94 0.42 3.13
C HIS A 105 7.61 0.51 3.90
N ASP A 106 7.31 -0.49 4.75
CA ASP A 106 6.03 -0.53 5.45
C ASP A 106 5.84 0.64 6.41
N ARG A 107 6.92 1.08 7.06
CA ARG A 107 6.92 2.30 7.87
C ARG A 107 6.71 3.55 7.02
N LYS A 108 7.27 3.65 5.81
CA LYS A 108 7.03 4.76 4.88
C LYS A 108 5.56 4.79 4.46
N THR A 109 5.02 3.65 4.00
CA THR A 109 3.61 3.51 3.62
C THR A 109 2.70 3.91 4.78
N ALA A 110 2.97 3.45 6.01
CA ALA A 110 2.19 3.84 7.18
C ALA A 110 2.24 5.35 7.47
N LYS A 111 3.37 6.04 7.21
CA LYS A 111 3.44 7.50 7.36
C LYS A 111 2.68 8.24 6.25
N GLU A 112 2.76 7.75 5.02
CA GLU A 112 2.16 8.38 3.83
C GLU A 112 0.65 8.18 3.75
N ASP A 113 0.16 6.98 4.10
CA ASP A 113 -1.27 6.64 4.12
C ASP A 113 -1.99 7.14 5.40
N GLY A 114 -1.30 7.87 6.27
CA GLY A 114 -1.90 8.47 7.48
C GLY A 114 -2.17 7.47 8.60
N GLY A 115 -1.18 6.62 8.90
CA GLY A 115 -1.21 5.61 9.95
C GLY A 115 -1.88 6.10 11.25
N PHE A 116 -3.02 5.49 11.54
CA PHE A 116 -3.85 5.63 12.74
C PHE A 116 -4.44 7.03 13.01
N GLY A 117 -5.63 7.25 12.44
CA GLY A 117 -6.69 8.06 13.04
C GLY A 117 -6.44 9.56 13.19
N ARG A 118 -7.10 10.34 12.35
CA ARG A 118 -7.69 11.61 12.78
C ARG A 118 -9.17 11.60 12.45
#